data_AF-A0A0F9BZ04-F1
#
_entry.id   AF-A0A0F9BZ04-F1
#
_cell.length_a   1.000
_cell.length_b   1.000
_cell.length_c   1.000
_cell.angle_alpha   90.00
_cell.angle_beta   90.00
_cell.angle_gamma   90.00
#
_symmetry.space_group_name_H-M   'P 1'
#
loop_
_entity.id
_entity.type
_entity.pdbx_description
1 polymer ?
#
loop_
_entity_poly.entity_id
_entity_poly.type
_entity_poly.pdbx_seq_one_letter_code
_entity_poly.pdbx_strand_id
1 'polypeptide(L)'
;MADITNGYATLAEFKTEKDISSTDAVDDTSIEDIIEAASRFIDSETGRTFYARTETRNFDVPRGTRELRLDDDLLTITTLTNGDDNEIANTEYILLPANVSPKFAIVLKSTSSTIWQPDSNSGTEQVISVAGTWGWVADHPDNIKRACLMIATDYYDKREGQGVTTATVTGAGVVIKAAGVPAAAMKIIRTFRKLT
;
A
#
# COMPACT_ATOMS: atom_id res chain seq x y z
N MET A 1 -8.87 10.77 20.79
CA MET A 1 -7.73 9.87 20.96
C MET A 1 -7.33 9.55 19.53
N ALA A 2 -6.20 10.07 19.07
CA ALA A 2 -5.69 9.61 17.80
C ALA A 2 -5.19 8.18 18.04
N ASP A 3 -5.56 7.27 17.16
CA ASP A 3 -5.10 5.90 17.15
C ASP A 3 -4.51 5.71 15.76
N ILE A 4 -3.25 5.25 15.68
CA ILE A 4 -2.56 5.06 14.40
C ILE A 4 -3.38 4.12 13.51
N THR A 5 -3.85 4.63 12.39
CA THR A 5 -4.65 3.86 11.43
C THR A 5 -3.76 3.38 10.29
N ASN A 6 -3.63 2.06 10.13
CA ASN A 6 -2.82 1.42 9.08
C ASN A 6 -1.35 1.91 9.03
N GLY A 7 -0.79 2.24 10.19
CA GLY A 7 0.61 2.62 10.33
C GLY A 7 1.54 1.40 10.36
N TYR A 8 2.78 1.61 9.93
CA TYR A 8 3.82 0.57 9.91
C TYR A 8 4.69 0.53 11.16
N ALA A 9 4.35 1.34 12.16
CA ALA A 9 4.95 1.32 13.48
C ALA A 9 3.89 1.76 14.49
N THR A 10 4.09 1.38 15.75
CA THR A 10 3.27 1.84 16.87
C THR A 10 3.90 3.04 17.57
N LEU A 11 3.09 3.82 18.29
CA LEU A 11 3.55 4.91 19.14
C LEU A 11 4.59 4.40 20.17
N ALA A 12 4.34 3.24 20.77
CA ALA A 12 5.23 2.64 21.77
C ALA A 12 6.61 2.26 21.17
N GLU A 13 6.64 1.68 19.97
CA GLU A 13 7.89 1.37 19.26
C GLU A 13 8.68 2.65 18.96
N PHE A 14 8.00 3.71 18.50
CA PHE A 14 8.66 5.00 18.24
C PHE A 14 9.23 5.64 19.51
N LYS A 15 8.43 5.70 20.59
CA LYS A 15 8.88 6.24 21.88
C LYS A 15 10.08 5.47 22.44
N THR A 16 10.08 4.14 22.29
CA THR A 16 11.22 3.30 22.68
C THR A 16 12.48 3.62 21.84
N GLU A 17 12.35 3.84 20.53
CA GLU A 17 13.48 4.19 19.66
C GLU A 17 14.07 5.58 20.01
N LYS A 18 13.24 6.55 20.40
CA LYS A 18 13.66 7.91 20.72
C LYS A 18 13.94 8.16 22.21
N ASP A 19 13.81 7.14 23.05
CA ASP A 19 13.93 7.25 24.51
C ASP A 19 12.98 8.31 25.11
N ILE A 20 11.75 8.37 24.60
CA ILE A 20 10.70 9.29 25.05
C ILE A 20 9.86 8.58 26.11
N SER A 21 9.92 9.05 27.36
CA SER A 21 9.09 8.57 28.47
C SER A 21 7.86 9.44 28.75
N SER A 22 7.68 10.54 28.01
CA SER A 22 6.52 11.42 28.13
C SER A 22 5.22 10.67 27.84
N THR A 23 4.16 11.04 28.55
CA THR A 23 2.78 10.55 28.34
C THR A 23 1.83 11.70 27.99
N ASP A 24 2.37 12.80 27.45
CA ASP A 24 1.58 13.95 27.03
C ASP A 24 0.74 13.60 25.79
N ALA A 25 -0.58 13.69 25.91
CA ALA A 25 -1.49 13.25 24.87
C ALA A 25 -1.42 14.09 23.57
N VAL A 26 -0.97 15.35 23.66
CA VAL A 26 -0.82 16.23 22.49
C VAL A 26 0.45 15.87 21.72
N ASP A 27 1.55 15.61 22.44
CA ASP A 27 2.78 15.12 21.82
C ASP A 27 2.57 13.74 21.20
N ASP A 28 1.86 12.86 21.89
CA ASP A 28 1.49 11.52 21.40
C ASP A 28 0.71 11.60 20.09
N THR A 29 -0.32 12.45 20.04
CA THR A 29 -1.09 12.69 18.80
C THR A 29 -0.18 13.18 17.67
N SER A 30 0.76 14.08 17.96
CA SER A 30 1.69 14.58 16.95
C SER A 30 2.66 13.51 16.44
N ILE A 31 3.08 12.58 17.29
CA ILE A 31 3.95 11.46 16.90
C ILE A 31 3.16 10.46 16.04
N GLU A 32 1.90 10.21 16.39
CA GLU A 32 1.01 9.34 15.62
C GLU A 32 0.79 9.87 14.20
N ASP A 33 0.51 11.18 14.05
CA ASP A 33 0.41 11.86 12.75
C ASP A 33 1.70 11.70 11.91
N ILE A 34 2.87 11.79 12.55
CA ILE A 34 4.17 11.62 11.90
C ILE A 34 4.35 10.18 11.41
N ILE A 35 3.97 9.19 12.23
CA ILE A 35 4.05 7.77 11.87
C ILE A 35 3.12 7.45 10.70
N GLU A 36 1.90 8.01 10.70
CA GLU A 36 0.97 7.86 9.59
C GLU A 36 1.54 8.49 8.31
N ALA A 37 2.04 9.72 8.39
CA ALA A 37 2.67 10.40 7.25
C ALA A 37 3.85 9.61 6.69
N ALA A 38 4.72 9.08 7.55
CA ALA A 38 5.83 8.20 7.14
C ALA A 38 5.33 6.92 6.46
N SER A 39 4.25 6.32 6.97
CA SER A 39 3.64 5.12 6.38
C SER A 39 3.04 5.40 5.00
N ARG A 40 2.32 6.52 4.82
CA ARG A 40 1.78 6.93 3.51
C ARG A 40 2.89 7.26 2.52
N PHE A 41 3.99 7.86 2.99
CA PHE A 41 5.17 8.10 2.16
C PHE A 41 5.75 6.80 1.60
N ILE A 42 5.93 5.78 2.45
CA ILE A 42 6.40 4.45 2.01
C ILE A 42 5.50 3.85 0.92
N ASP A 43 4.18 4.00 1.05
CA ASP A 43 3.23 3.48 0.05
C ASP A 43 3.37 4.18 -1.29
N SER A 44 3.53 5.51 -1.29
CA SER A 44 3.75 6.28 -2.50
C SER A 44 5.05 5.91 -3.23
N GLU A 45 6.13 5.66 -2.48
CA GLU A 45 7.43 5.30 -3.04
C GLU A 45 7.49 3.85 -3.57
N THR A 46 6.75 2.95 -2.93
CA THR A 46 6.74 1.53 -3.30
C THR A 46 5.66 1.19 -4.33
N GLY A 47 4.59 2.00 -4.40
CA GLY A 47 3.39 1.70 -5.17
C GLY A 47 2.63 0.48 -4.63
N ARG A 48 2.77 0.20 -3.33
CA ARG A 48 2.19 -0.95 -2.65
C ARG A 48 1.68 -0.54 -1.28
N THR A 49 0.75 -1.31 -0.73
CA THR A 49 0.28 -1.17 0.64
C THR A 49 0.60 -2.42 1.44
N PHE A 50 1.21 -2.26 2.62
CA PHE A 50 1.73 -3.35 3.44
C PHE A 50 0.76 -3.77 4.57
N TYR A 51 -0.53 -3.60 4.34
CA TYR A 51 -1.60 -3.98 5.25
C TYR A 51 -2.79 -4.50 4.44
N ALA A 52 -3.56 -5.39 5.05
CA ALA A 52 -4.79 -5.93 4.46
C ALA A 52 -5.95 -4.93 4.56
N ARG A 53 -6.67 -4.72 3.45
CA ARG A 53 -7.94 -3.99 3.40
C ARG A 53 -9.03 -4.90 2.86
N THR A 54 -10.15 -5.01 3.57
CA THR A 54 -11.33 -5.73 3.06
C THR A 54 -12.21 -4.76 2.30
N GLU A 55 -12.23 -4.89 0.98
CA GLU A 55 -12.86 -3.92 0.08
C GLU A 55 -13.45 -4.64 -1.14
N THR A 56 -14.45 -3.99 -1.72
CA THR A 56 -15.00 -4.37 -3.03
C THR A 56 -14.52 -3.35 -4.06
N ARG A 57 -13.87 -3.85 -5.12
CA ARG A 57 -13.40 -3.03 -6.23
C ARG A 57 -14.15 -3.38 -7.50
N ASN A 58 -14.50 -2.36 -8.27
CA ASN A 58 -15.26 -2.49 -9.50
C ASN A 58 -14.35 -2.26 -10.71
N PHE A 59 -14.55 -3.06 -11.75
CA PHE A 59 -13.72 -3.08 -12.94
C PHE A 59 -14.57 -3.07 -14.21
N ASP A 60 -13.98 -2.54 -15.27
CA ASP A 60 -14.58 -2.58 -16.60
C ASP A 60 -14.53 -4.01 -17.16
N VAL A 61 -15.48 -4.32 -18.05
CA VAL A 61 -15.46 -5.57 -18.82
C VAL A 61 -14.21 -5.59 -19.71
N PRO A 62 -13.33 -6.59 -19.56
CA PRO A 62 -12.10 -6.64 -20.35
C PRO A 62 -12.41 -6.92 -21.82
N ARG A 63 -11.82 -6.11 -22.71
CA ARG A 63 -12.10 -6.19 -24.15
C ARG A 63 -11.27 -7.28 -24.83
N GLY A 64 -11.96 -8.28 -25.39
CA GLY A 64 -11.34 -9.31 -26.24
C GLY A 64 -10.40 -10.25 -25.49
N THR A 65 -10.46 -10.30 -24.16
CA THR A 65 -9.64 -11.18 -23.32
C THR A 65 -10.46 -11.78 -22.18
N ARG A 66 -9.99 -12.93 -21.67
CA ARG A 66 -10.54 -13.59 -20.47
C ARG A 66 -9.83 -13.13 -19.20
N GLU A 67 -8.77 -12.33 -19.33
CA GLU A 67 -7.98 -11.79 -18.22
C GLU A 67 -8.54 -10.43 -17.77
N LEU A 68 -8.95 -10.37 -16.50
CA LEU A 68 -9.23 -9.14 -15.78
C LEU A 68 -7.99 -8.74 -15.00
N ARG A 69 -7.34 -7.64 -15.39
CA ARG A 69 -6.22 -7.07 -14.65
C ARG A 69 -6.73 -6.21 -13.50
N LEU A 70 -6.16 -6.44 -12.32
CA LEU A 70 -6.50 -5.70 -11.12
C LEU A 70 -5.68 -4.41 -11.06
N ASP A 71 -6.26 -3.38 -10.44
CA ASP A 71 -5.66 -2.07 -10.21
C ASP A 71 -4.66 -2.09 -9.04
N ASP A 72 -4.82 -3.06 -8.13
CA ASP A 72 -4.02 -3.22 -6.93
C ASP A 72 -3.72 -4.71 -6.65
N ASP A 73 -2.86 -4.92 -5.67
CA ASP A 73 -2.43 -6.24 -5.21
C ASP A 73 -3.59 -6.91 -4.41
N LEU A 74 -4.02 -8.11 -4.84
CA LEU A 74 -5.09 -8.87 -4.20
C LEU A 74 -4.51 -10.06 -3.42
N LEU A 75 -4.82 -10.18 -2.13
CA LEU A 75 -4.38 -11.31 -1.30
C LEU A 75 -5.32 -12.51 -1.47
N THR A 76 -6.62 -12.27 -1.30
CA THR A 76 -7.65 -13.29 -1.35
C THR A 76 -8.92 -12.72 -1.95
N ILE A 77 -9.59 -13.50 -2.78
CA ILE A 77 -10.93 -13.18 -3.28
C ILE A 77 -11.98 -13.84 -2.40
N THR A 78 -13.03 -13.09 -2.07
CA THR A 78 -14.20 -13.57 -1.33
C THR A 78 -15.35 -13.83 -2.29
N THR A 79 -15.64 -12.87 -3.17
CA THR A 79 -16.73 -12.95 -4.14
C THR A 79 -16.30 -12.29 -5.45
N LEU A 80 -16.63 -12.92 -6.57
CA LEU A 80 -16.46 -12.37 -7.90
C LEU A 80 -17.84 -12.27 -8.56
N THR A 81 -18.32 -11.07 -8.78
CA THR A 81 -19.62 -10.83 -9.42
C THR A 81 -19.39 -10.27 -10.82
N ASN A 82 -20.09 -10.84 -11.79
CA ASN A 82 -20.04 -10.42 -13.18
C ASN A 82 -21.03 -9.27 -13.44
N GLY A 83 -20.98 -8.66 -14.64
CA GLY A 83 -21.84 -7.52 -14.94
C GLY A 83 -23.34 -7.83 -14.96
N ASP A 84 -23.70 -9.10 -15.17
CA ASP A 84 -25.08 -9.60 -15.12
C ASP A 84 -25.56 -9.93 -13.69
N ASP A 85 -24.90 -9.39 -12.66
CA ASP A 85 -25.16 -9.58 -11.23
C ASP A 85 -25.03 -11.04 -10.73
N ASN A 86 -24.56 -11.95 -11.58
CA ASN A 86 -24.31 -13.34 -11.22
C ASN A 86 -22.91 -13.52 -10.63
N GLU A 87 -22.84 -14.29 -9.54
CA GLU A 87 -21.57 -14.71 -8.96
C GLU A 87 -20.87 -15.72 -9.88
N ILE A 88 -19.60 -15.47 -10.17
CA ILE A 88 -18.72 -16.41 -10.83
C ILE A 88 -18.08 -17.30 -9.76
N ALA A 89 -18.40 -18.59 -9.77
CA ALA A 89 -17.82 -19.55 -8.84
C ALA A 89 -16.30 -19.69 -9.02
N ASN A 90 -15.58 -19.99 -7.93
CA ASN A 90 -14.12 -20.20 -7.94
C ASN A 90 -13.64 -21.35 -8.85
N THR A 91 -14.56 -22.24 -9.28
CA THR A 91 -14.29 -23.30 -10.24
C THR A 91 -14.13 -22.77 -11.66
N GLU A 92 -14.64 -21.57 -11.96
CA GLU A 92 -14.70 -21.00 -13.30
C GLU A 92 -13.50 -20.10 -13.64
N TYR A 93 -12.70 -19.70 -12.64
CA TYR A 93 -11.55 -18.82 -12.83
C TYR A 93 -10.29 -19.32 -12.12
N ILE A 94 -9.16 -18.71 -12.48
CA ILE A 94 -7.87 -18.85 -11.82
C ILE A 94 -7.31 -17.47 -11.47
N LEU A 95 -6.48 -17.43 -10.44
CA LEU A 95 -5.78 -16.22 -10.00
C LEU A 95 -4.34 -16.27 -10.48
N LEU A 96 -3.82 -15.15 -10.99
CA LEU A 96 -2.43 -15.00 -11.38
C LEU A 96 -1.69 -14.08 -10.38
N PRO A 97 -0.51 -14.48 -9.87
CA PRO A 97 0.16 -15.77 -10.10
C PRO A 97 -0.50 -16.91 -9.31
N ALA A 98 -0.34 -18.16 -9.77
CA ALA A 98 -1.05 -19.30 -9.19
C ALA A 98 -0.69 -19.55 -7.71
N ASN A 99 0.61 -19.69 -7.42
CA ASN A 99 1.10 -20.16 -6.11
C ASN A 99 1.74 -19.07 -5.24
N VAL A 100 1.74 -17.83 -5.71
CA VAL A 100 2.39 -16.69 -5.04
C VAL A 100 1.34 -15.60 -4.81
N SER A 101 1.50 -14.86 -3.73
CA SER A 101 0.72 -13.65 -3.46
C SER A 101 1.65 -12.43 -3.50
N PRO A 102 1.11 -11.24 -3.82
CA PRO A 102 -0.28 -10.97 -4.18
C PRO A 102 -0.63 -11.38 -5.62
N LYS A 103 -1.94 -11.44 -5.90
CA LYS A 103 -2.53 -11.67 -7.22
C LYS A 103 -2.67 -10.33 -7.94
N PHE A 104 -2.36 -10.31 -9.24
CA PHE A 104 -2.49 -9.13 -10.09
C PHE A 104 -3.59 -9.27 -11.16
N ALA A 105 -4.07 -10.49 -11.40
CA ALA A 105 -5.11 -10.72 -12.40
C ALA A 105 -5.99 -11.94 -12.06
N ILE A 106 -7.22 -11.90 -12.58
CA ILE A 106 -8.19 -12.98 -12.55
C ILE A 106 -8.42 -13.42 -14.00
N VAL A 107 -8.34 -14.71 -14.28
CA VAL A 107 -8.53 -15.25 -15.63
C VAL A 107 -9.63 -16.29 -15.61
N LEU A 108 -10.65 -16.12 -16.44
CA LEU A 108 -11.67 -17.16 -16.63
C LEU A 108 -11.05 -18.37 -17.33
N LYS A 109 -11.24 -19.57 -16.78
CA LYS A 109 -10.67 -20.82 -17.32
C LYS A 109 -11.11 -21.03 -18.76
N SER A 110 -10.23 -21.58 -19.60
CA SER A 110 -10.59 -21.93 -20.98
C SER A 110 -11.68 -23.00 -21.08
N THR A 111 -11.82 -23.83 -20.04
CA THR A 111 -12.85 -24.87 -19.94
C THR A 111 -14.20 -24.35 -19.42
N SER A 112 -14.24 -23.13 -18.88
CA SER A 112 -15.46 -22.49 -18.38
C SER A 112 -16.27 -21.92 -19.53
N SER A 113 -17.59 -22.12 -19.51
CA SER A 113 -18.52 -21.43 -20.43
C SER A 113 -18.77 -19.97 -20.05
N THR A 114 -18.32 -19.54 -18.87
CA THR A 114 -18.48 -18.17 -18.40
C THR A 114 -17.65 -17.23 -19.26
N ILE A 115 -18.26 -16.07 -19.56
CA ILE A 115 -17.62 -14.94 -20.22
C ILE A 115 -17.85 -13.70 -19.36
N TRP A 116 -16.96 -12.72 -19.46
CA TRP A 116 -17.22 -11.41 -18.87
C TRP A 116 -18.42 -10.78 -19.58
N GLN A 117 -19.43 -10.38 -18.82
CA GLN A 117 -20.66 -9.83 -19.35
C GLN A 117 -20.80 -8.35 -19.00
N PRO A 118 -21.43 -7.55 -19.89
CA PRO A 118 -21.90 -6.22 -19.53
C PRO A 118 -23.07 -6.31 -18.55
N ASP A 119 -23.49 -5.15 -18.03
CA ASP A 119 -24.72 -5.06 -17.24
C ASP A 119 -26.00 -5.22 -18.09
N SER A 120 -27.14 -5.23 -17.41
CA SER A 120 -28.48 -5.33 -18.03
C SER A 120 -28.79 -4.21 -19.03
N ASN A 121 -28.08 -3.08 -18.98
CA ASN A 121 -28.20 -1.95 -19.90
C ASN A 121 -27.11 -1.94 -20.99
N SER A 122 -26.35 -3.04 -21.13
CA SER A 122 -25.17 -3.13 -22.02
C SER A 122 -24.01 -2.20 -21.62
N GLY A 123 -24.00 -1.71 -20.38
CA GLY A 123 -22.90 -0.98 -19.77
C GLY A 123 -21.70 -1.90 -19.52
N THR A 124 -20.50 -1.39 -19.78
CA THR A 124 -19.25 -2.16 -19.60
C THR A 124 -18.30 -1.52 -18.59
N GLU A 125 -18.66 -0.35 -18.06
CA GLU A 125 -17.81 0.46 -17.19
C GLU A 125 -18.10 0.12 -15.73
N GLN A 126 -17.09 -0.36 -15.00
CA GLN A 126 -17.16 -0.67 -13.56
C GLN A 126 -18.30 -1.63 -13.16
N VAL A 127 -18.64 -2.59 -14.04
CA VAL A 127 -19.72 -3.56 -13.81
C VAL A 127 -19.26 -4.88 -13.19
N ILE A 128 -17.95 -5.20 -13.26
CA ILE A 128 -17.40 -6.42 -12.65
C ILE A 128 -16.98 -6.10 -11.22
N SER A 129 -17.52 -6.81 -10.24
CA SER A 129 -17.23 -6.57 -8.83
C SER A 129 -16.34 -7.66 -8.24
N VAL A 130 -15.25 -7.25 -7.60
CA VAL A 130 -14.29 -8.13 -6.92
C VAL A 130 -14.27 -7.75 -5.45
N ALA A 131 -14.93 -8.55 -4.62
CA ALA A 131 -14.87 -8.44 -3.17
C ALA A 131 -13.74 -9.34 -2.64
N GLY A 132 -12.87 -8.78 -1.80
CA GLY A 132 -11.75 -9.54 -1.28
C GLY A 132 -10.90 -8.77 -0.29
N THR A 133 -9.75 -9.34 0.01
CA THR A 133 -8.71 -8.71 0.82
C THR A 133 -7.60 -8.23 -0.09
N TRP A 134 -7.34 -6.94 -0.05
CA TRP A 134 -6.38 -6.22 -0.88
C TRP A 134 -5.17 -5.78 -0.06
N GLY A 135 -4.03 -5.66 -0.73
CA GLY A 135 -2.74 -5.34 -0.13
C GLY A 135 -1.64 -6.26 -0.65
N TRP A 136 -0.40 -5.87 -0.44
CA TRP A 136 0.75 -6.68 -0.81
C TRP A 136 0.95 -7.86 0.16
N VAL A 137 0.65 -7.64 1.44
CA VAL A 137 0.79 -8.61 2.52
C VAL A 137 -0.27 -8.32 3.58
N ALA A 138 -0.65 -9.33 4.38
CA ALA A 138 -1.57 -9.15 5.50
C ALA A 138 -0.98 -8.21 6.57
N ASP A 139 0.26 -8.49 6.97
CA ASP A 139 1.03 -7.72 7.95
C ASP A 139 2.38 -7.29 7.37
N HIS A 140 2.75 -6.04 7.59
CA HIS A 140 3.98 -5.46 7.08
C HIS A 140 5.23 -6.18 7.65
N PRO A 141 6.27 -6.43 6.83
CA PRO A 141 7.50 -7.06 7.30
C PRO A 141 8.31 -6.10 8.19
N ASP A 142 9.15 -6.66 9.07
CA ASP A 142 10.00 -5.87 9.98
C ASP A 142 10.90 -4.85 9.27
N ASN A 143 11.29 -5.11 8.02
CA ASN A 143 12.05 -4.16 7.22
C ASN A 143 11.26 -2.88 6.92
N ILE A 144 9.97 -2.98 6.62
CA ILE A 144 9.10 -1.82 6.37
C ILE A 144 8.85 -1.06 7.67
N LYS A 145 8.66 -1.76 8.79
CA LYS A 145 8.62 -1.15 10.12
C LYS A 145 9.87 -0.36 10.44
N ARG A 146 11.05 -0.95 10.23
CA ARG A 146 12.33 -0.27 10.46
C ARG A 146 12.47 0.96 9.57
N ALA A 147 12.08 0.87 8.30
CA ALA A 147 12.08 2.03 7.40
C ALA A 147 11.11 3.13 7.89
N CYS A 148 9.92 2.77 8.34
CA CYS A 148 8.94 3.70 8.90
C CYS A 148 9.50 4.44 10.11
N LEU A 149 10.09 3.72 11.07
CA LEU A 149 10.71 4.32 12.26
C LEU A 149 11.84 5.30 11.91
N MET A 150 12.69 4.94 10.93
CA MET A 150 13.77 5.83 10.46
C MET A 150 13.21 7.13 9.85
N ILE A 151 12.16 7.04 9.04
CA ILE A 151 11.54 8.20 8.38
C ILE A 151 10.79 9.05 9.41
N ALA A 152 9.99 8.42 10.26
CA ALA A 152 9.28 9.09 11.33
C ALA A 152 10.24 9.85 12.28
N THR A 153 11.38 9.23 12.61
CA THR A 153 12.41 9.85 13.45
C THR A 153 12.97 11.12 12.80
N ASP A 154 13.31 11.04 11.52
CA ASP A 154 13.82 12.18 10.75
C ASP A 154 12.76 13.29 10.59
N TYR A 155 11.49 12.94 10.44
CA TYR A 155 10.37 13.90 10.42
C TYR A 155 10.19 14.59 11.77
N TYR A 156 10.27 13.83 12.87
CA TYR A 156 10.19 14.36 14.22
C TYR A 156 11.35 15.30 14.54
N ASP A 157 12.58 14.91 14.20
CA ASP A 157 13.78 15.73 14.44
C ASP A 157 13.67 17.07 13.70
N LYS A 158 13.21 17.06 12.44
CA LYS A 158 12.99 18.27 11.65
C LYS A 158 11.95 19.20 12.25
N ARG A 159 10.90 18.67 12.88
CA ARG A 159 9.89 19.46 13.60
C ARG A 159 10.51 20.19 14.80
N GLU A 160 11.38 19.52 15.54
CA GLU A 160 12.11 20.09 16.69
C GLU A 160 13.31 20.97 16.28
N GLY A 161 13.51 21.21 14.99
CA GLY A 161 14.65 21.97 14.45
C GLY A 161 15.99 21.24 14.51
N GLN A 162 15.99 19.96 14.91
CA GLN A 162 17.15 19.08 14.88
C GLN A 162 17.32 18.51 13.46
N GLY A 163 18.52 18.64 12.88
CA GLY A 163 18.75 18.29 11.46
C GLY A 163 18.85 19.50 10.51
N VAL A 164 18.64 20.72 11.01
CA VAL A 164 19.14 21.94 10.38
C VAL A 164 20.59 22.16 10.84
N THR A 165 21.49 21.23 10.52
CA THR A 165 22.87 21.31 10.99
C THR A 165 23.89 20.79 9.97
N THR A 166 23.73 21.18 8.70
CA THR A 166 24.84 21.38 7.75
C THR A 166 24.36 22.19 6.56
N ALA A 167 24.36 23.52 6.69
CA ALA A 167 24.58 24.36 5.51
C ALA A 167 26.08 24.26 5.17
N THR A 168 26.51 23.19 4.52
CA THR A 168 27.86 23.14 3.95
C THR A 168 27.85 24.00 2.69
N VAL A 169 28.25 25.26 2.82
CA VAL A 169 28.48 26.15 1.69
C VAL A 169 29.76 25.68 0.99
N THR A 170 29.65 24.89 -0.07
CA THR A 170 30.73 24.73 -1.04
C THR A 170 30.52 25.70 -2.19
N GLY A 171 31.54 26.49 -2.51
CA GLY A 171 31.50 27.67 -3.39
C GLY A 171 31.24 27.43 -4.90
N ALA A 172 30.51 26.38 -5.29
CA ALA A 172 30.08 26.19 -6.66
C ALA A 172 28.75 25.41 -6.70
N GLY A 173 27.65 26.11 -7.02
CA GLY A 173 26.37 25.52 -7.39
C GLY A 173 25.73 24.65 -6.31
N VAL A 174 24.85 25.26 -5.50
CA VAL A 174 24.07 24.53 -4.51
C VAL A 174 23.10 23.59 -5.23
N VAL A 175 23.45 22.31 -5.33
CA VAL A 175 22.47 21.24 -5.51
C VAL A 175 21.94 20.91 -4.13
N ILE A 176 20.90 21.60 -3.68
CA ILE A 176 20.04 21.08 -2.62
C ILE A 176 19.34 19.88 -3.25
N LYS A 177 19.95 18.70 -3.20
CA LYS A 177 19.17 17.48 -3.40
C LYS A 177 18.12 17.52 -2.29
N ALA A 178 16.86 17.28 -2.63
CA ALA A 178 15.81 17.04 -1.68
C ALA A 178 16.15 15.77 -0.86
N ALA A 179 17.08 15.91 0.10
CA ALA A 179 17.58 14.88 0.99
C ALA A 179 16.62 14.75 2.20
N GLY A 180 15.32 14.73 1.91
CA GLY A 180 14.28 14.76 2.92
C GLY A 180 14.05 13.42 3.62
N VAL A 181 14.74 12.36 3.21
CA VAL A 181 14.49 10.98 3.67
C VAL A 181 15.82 10.25 3.89
N PRO A 182 16.00 9.53 5.01
CA PRO A 182 17.21 8.77 5.28
C PRO A 182 17.56 7.78 4.16
N ALA A 183 18.81 7.80 3.67
CA ALA A 183 19.26 6.93 2.58
C ALA A 183 19.14 5.43 2.90
N ALA A 184 19.27 5.05 4.18
CA ALA A 184 19.09 3.69 4.64
C ALA A 184 17.63 3.22 4.49
N ALA A 185 16.66 4.06 4.88
CA ALA A 185 15.24 3.78 4.69
C ALA A 185 14.91 3.67 3.19
N MET A 186 15.44 4.59 2.37
CA MET A 186 15.27 4.53 0.90
C MET A 186 15.81 3.23 0.29
N LYS A 187 16.94 2.71 0.79
CA LYS A 187 17.51 1.44 0.31
C LYS A 187 16.58 0.26 0.62
N ILE A 188 15.95 0.26 1.79
CA ILE A 188 15.00 -0.77 2.19
C ILE A 188 13.76 -0.73 1.30
N ILE A 189 13.08 0.42 1.21
CA ILE A 189 11.79 0.53 0.51
C ILE A 189 11.93 0.27 -1.00
N ARG A 190 13.06 0.64 -1.62
CA ARG A 190 13.31 0.38 -3.05
C ARG A 190 13.29 -1.10 -3.40
N THR A 191 13.59 -1.99 -2.46
CA THR A 191 13.55 -3.44 -2.67
C THR A 191 12.11 -3.94 -2.85
N PHE A 192 11.13 -3.23 -2.29
CA PHE A 192 9.72 -3.59 -2.34
C PHE A 192 8.94 -2.87 -3.44
N ARG A 193 9.59 -2.02 -4.24
CA ARG A 193 8.94 -1.24 -5.28
C ARG A 193 8.31 -2.15 -6.34
N LYS A 194 7.05 -1.89 -6.69
CA LYS A 194 6.38 -2.55 -7.82
C LYS A 194 7.10 -2.16 -9.11
N LEU A 195 7.67 -3.15 -9.80
CA LEU A 195 8.21 -2.96 -11.15
C LEU A 195 7.00 -2.80 -12.08
N THR A 196 6.77 -1.58 -12.53
CA THR A 196 5.81 -1.24 -13.59
C THR A 196 6.27 -1.79 -14.93
#